data_AF-A0A944HKV4-F1
#
_entry.id   AF-A0A944HKV4-F1
#
_cell.length_a   1.000
_cell.length_b   1.000
_cell.length_c   1.000
_cell.angle_alpha   90.00
_cell.angle_beta   90.00
_cell.angle_gamma   90.00
#
_symmetry.space_group_name_H-M   'P 1'
#
loop_
_entity.id
_entity.type
_entity.pdbx_description
1 polymer ?
#
loop_
_entity_poly.entity_id
_entity_poly.type
_entity_poly.pdbx_seq_one_letter_code
_entity_poly.pdbx_strand_id
1 'polypeptide(L)'
;MRWGVPVAAARGDWPLDPPRQSAVRPDGPLDFDWPLVPATDAELNEPDPAWWGRLESIKAPTLVIAGGPASSVPQDRLAALAARIPGARLVTVDAGHLVHETRPEEFLALLKAFGV
;
A
#
# COMPACT_ATOMS: atom_id res chain seq x y z
N MET A 1 17.06 -0.15 -21.06
CA MET A 1 15.72 -0.25 -20.43
C MET A 1 15.36 1.11 -19.87
N ARG A 2 14.30 1.72 -20.38
CA ARG A 2 13.88 3.08 -20.05
C ARG A 2 12.65 2.97 -19.15
N TRP A 3 12.79 3.37 -17.90
CA TRP A 3 11.71 3.43 -16.93
C TRP A 3 11.13 4.85 -16.94
N GLY A 4 9.81 4.98 -17.10
CA GLY A 4 9.11 6.25 -16.93
C GLY A 4 7.97 6.45 -17.91
N VAL A 5 6.75 6.11 -17.49
CA VAL A 5 5.52 6.71 -18.01
C VAL A 5 5.20 7.88 -17.08
N PRO A 6 4.86 9.08 -17.58
CA PRO A 6 4.48 10.19 -16.72
C PRO A 6 3.15 9.86 -16.03
N VAL A 7 3.17 9.73 -14.71
CA VAL A 7 1.96 9.58 -13.89
C VAL A 7 1.50 11.00 -13.54
N ALA A 8 0.26 11.35 -13.90
CA ALA A 8 -0.37 12.59 -13.45
C ALA A 8 -0.29 12.68 -11.91
N ALA A 9 -0.20 13.90 -11.34
CA ALA A 9 -0.11 14.07 -9.90
C ALA A 9 -1.30 13.39 -9.20
N ALA A 10 -1.06 12.23 -8.58
CA ALA A 10 -2.08 11.51 -7.85
C ALA A 10 -2.46 12.31 -6.59
N ARG A 11 -3.76 12.41 -6.30
CA ARG A 11 -4.28 13.11 -5.11
C ARG A 11 -3.66 12.58 -3.82
N GLY A 12 -3.43 11.26 -3.76
CA GLY A 12 -2.56 10.63 -2.77
C GLY A 12 -3.18 10.36 -1.39
N ASP A 13 -4.32 10.98 -1.12
CA ASP A 13 -5.14 10.89 0.08
C ASP A 13 -6.24 9.83 -0.03
N TRP A 14 -6.25 9.01 -1.10
CA TRP A 14 -7.33 8.14 -1.55
C TRP A 14 -8.32 7.64 -0.48
N PRO A 15 -9.39 8.42 -0.18
CA PRO A 15 -10.39 7.98 0.77
C PRO A 15 -11.15 6.79 0.21
N LEU A 16 -11.74 5.98 1.10
CA LEU A 16 -12.68 4.95 0.69
C LEU A 16 -13.92 5.58 0.03
N ASP A 17 -14.32 4.99 -1.09
CA ASP A 17 -15.52 5.37 -1.83
C ASP A 17 -16.34 4.10 -2.17
N PRO A 18 -17.51 3.88 -1.56
CA PRO A 18 -18.11 4.73 -0.52
C PRO A 18 -17.34 4.66 0.81
N PRO A 19 -17.47 5.67 1.68
CA PRO A 19 -16.92 5.60 3.03
C PRO A 19 -17.59 4.46 3.82
N ARG A 20 -16.82 3.81 4.68
CA ARG A 20 -17.34 2.83 5.63
C ARG A 20 -18.29 3.50 6.61
N GLN A 21 -19.39 2.83 6.91
CA GLN A 21 -20.32 3.25 7.95
C GLN A 21 -19.72 2.98 9.33
N SER A 22 -20.25 3.64 10.36
CA SER A 22 -19.82 3.41 11.74
C SER A 22 -19.97 1.93 12.12
N ALA A 23 -18.85 1.29 12.46
CA ALA A 23 -18.84 -0.10 12.90
C ALA A 23 -19.56 -0.28 14.25
N VAL A 24 -20.31 -1.38 14.37
CA VAL A 24 -20.99 -1.76 15.62
C VAL A 24 -20.16 -2.84 16.32
N ARG A 25 -19.85 -2.63 17.61
CA ARG A 25 -19.08 -3.60 18.40
C ARG A 25 -19.86 -4.91 18.52
N PRO A 26 -19.27 -6.07 18.17
CA PRO A 26 -19.87 -7.36 18.44
C PRO A 26 -20.00 -7.62 19.95
N ASP A 27 -21.00 -8.41 20.32
CA ASP A 27 -21.14 -8.88 21.70
C ASP A 27 -20.03 -9.87 22.08
N GLY A 28 -19.75 -9.96 23.38
CA GLY A 28 -18.79 -10.93 23.92
C GLY A 28 -17.32 -10.50 23.89
N PRO A 29 -16.43 -11.43 24.29
CA PRO A 29 -14.99 -11.21 24.26
C PRO A 29 -14.47 -11.20 22.81
N LEU A 30 -13.50 -10.33 22.54
CA LEU A 30 -12.81 -10.23 21.27
C LEU A 30 -11.33 -10.57 21.48
N ASP A 31 -10.70 -11.13 20.45
CA ASP A 31 -9.27 -11.46 20.39
C ASP A 31 -8.40 -10.27 19.92
N PHE A 32 -9.02 -9.11 19.69
CA PHE A 32 -8.36 -7.86 19.34
C PHE A 32 -8.99 -6.67 20.05
N ASP A 33 -8.27 -5.54 20.06
CA ASP A 33 -8.74 -4.28 20.62
C ASP A 33 -9.80 -3.65 19.72
N TRP A 34 -11.07 -3.78 20.11
CA TRP A 34 -12.19 -3.18 19.38
C TRP A 34 -11.99 -1.71 18.99
N PRO A 35 -11.42 -0.83 19.85
CA PRO A 35 -11.21 0.57 19.49
C PRO A 35 -10.40 0.80 18.20
N LEU A 36 -9.59 -0.19 17.76
CA LEU A 36 -8.84 -0.10 16.50
C LEU A 36 -9.75 -0.10 15.26
N VAL A 37 -10.93 -0.73 15.32
CA VAL A 37 -11.84 -0.83 14.16
C VAL A 37 -12.36 0.55 13.75
N PRO A 38 -13.10 1.30 14.60
CA PRO A 38 -13.57 2.63 14.23
C PRO A 38 -12.44 3.63 14.01
N ALA A 39 -11.28 3.48 14.68
CA ALA A 39 -10.11 4.32 14.43
C ALA A 39 -9.54 4.11 13.03
N THR A 40 -9.37 2.86 12.61
CA THR A 40 -8.90 2.52 11.26
C THR A 40 -9.91 2.93 10.19
N ASP A 41 -11.21 2.74 10.45
CA ASP A 41 -12.26 3.16 9.52
C ASP A 41 -12.27 4.69 9.32
N ALA A 42 -12.05 5.46 10.38
CA ALA A 42 -11.92 6.92 10.29
C ALA A 42 -10.74 7.32 9.40
N GLU A 43 -9.56 6.74 9.62
CA GLU A 43 -8.37 7.03 8.80
C GLU A 43 -8.50 6.57 7.35
N LEU A 44 -9.21 5.47 7.07
CA LEU A 44 -9.44 5.00 5.71
C LEU A 44 -10.50 5.86 4.98
N ASN A 45 -11.49 6.38 5.71
CA ASN A 45 -12.51 7.26 5.15
C ASN A 45 -11.98 8.68 4.92
N GLU A 46 -11.12 9.19 5.80
CA GLU A 46 -10.52 10.52 5.72
C GLU A 46 -8.99 10.45 5.99
N PRO A 47 -8.19 9.94 5.04
CA PRO A 47 -6.75 9.82 5.24
C PRO A 47 -6.07 11.18 5.39
N ASP A 48 -5.10 11.29 6.29
CA ASP A 48 -4.32 12.53 6.45
C ASP A 48 -3.52 12.80 5.17
N PRO A 49 -3.80 13.88 4.42
CA PRO A 49 -3.11 14.18 3.17
C PRO A 49 -1.61 14.44 3.37
N ALA A 50 -1.18 14.77 4.59
CA ALA A 50 0.24 14.92 4.90
C ALA A 50 1.02 13.60 4.76
N TRP A 51 0.39 12.44 4.90
CA TRP A 51 1.04 11.14 4.71
C TRP A 51 1.57 11.00 3.28
N TRP A 52 0.77 11.39 2.29
CA TRP A 52 1.19 11.42 0.90
C TRP A 52 2.34 12.40 0.68
N GLY A 53 2.23 13.60 1.26
CA GLY A 53 3.29 14.61 1.24
C GLY A 53 4.63 14.07 1.75
N ARG A 54 4.61 13.35 2.87
CA ARG A 54 5.78 12.84 3.58
C ARG A 54 6.53 11.72 2.84
N LEU A 55 5.94 11.08 1.82
CA LEU A 55 6.65 10.06 1.02
C LEU A 55 7.95 10.61 0.40
N GLU A 56 7.99 11.88 0.01
CA GLU A 56 9.19 12.54 -0.53
C GLU A 56 10.33 12.69 0.51
N SER A 57 9.98 12.60 1.80
CA SER A 57 10.95 12.68 2.90
C SER A 57 11.68 11.37 3.16
N ILE A 58 11.19 10.24 2.64
CA ILE A 58 11.82 8.93 2.81
C ILE A 58 13.19 8.95 2.11
N LYS A 59 14.25 8.74 2.90
CA LYS A 59 15.65 8.69 2.42
C LYS A 59 16.22 7.28 2.34
N ALA A 60 15.56 6.32 2.99
CA ALA A 60 15.96 4.92 2.92
C ALA A 60 15.73 4.38 1.50
N PRO A 61 16.63 3.56 0.95
CA PRO A 61 16.34 2.79 -0.25
C PRO A 61 15.02 2.04 -0.06
N THR A 62 14.10 2.19 -1.01
CA THR A 62 12.76 1.61 -0.91
C THR A 62 12.49 0.66 -2.07
N LEU A 63 12.02 -0.55 -1.76
CA LEU A 63 11.45 -1.50 -2.71
C LEU A 63 9.95 -1.58 -2.48
N VAL A 64 9.16 -1.39 -3.54
CA VAL A 64 7.72 -1.59 -3.56
C VAL A 64 7.44 -2.84 -4.39
N ILE A 65 6.80 -3.85 -3.79
CA ILE A 65 6.41 -5.08 -4.46
C ILE A 65 4.90 -5.09 -4.63
N ALA A 66 4.44 -5.08 -5.88
CA ALA A 66 3.03 -5.04 -6.24
C ALA A 66 2.53 -6.41 -6.69
N GLY A 67 1.26 -6.69 -6.43
CA GLY A 67 0.64 -8.01 -6.63
C GLY A 67 0.02 -8.29 -7.99
N GLY A 68 0.11 -7.33 -8.92
CA GLY A 68 -0.49 -7.45 -10.23
C GLY A 68 -2.02 -7.26 -10.23
N PRO A 69 -2.68 -7.50 -11.38
CA PRO A 69 -4.11 -7.25 -11.57
C PRO A 69 -5.03 -8.05 -10.64
N ALA A 70 -4.57 -9.19 -10.11
CA ALA A 70 -5.32 -10.00 -9.15
C ALA A 70 -5.30 -9.44 -7.73
N SER A 71 -4.53 -8.38 -7.45
CA SER A 71 -4.47 -7.75 -6.14
C SER A 71 -5.66 -6.83 -5.91
N SER A 72 -6.20 -6.84 -4.68
CA SER A 72 -7.20 -5.87 -4.23
C SER A 72 -6.63 -4.45 -4.09
N VAL A 73 -5.31 -4.29 -4.05
CA VAL A 73 -4.66 -2.98 -4.00
C VAL A 73 -4.54 -2.44 -5.43
N PRO A 74 -5.05 -1.23 -5.72
CA PRO A 74 -4.93 -0.66 -7.07
C PRO A 74 -3.47 -0.43 -7.48
N GLN A 75 -3.08 -0.98 -8.63
CA GLN A 75 -1.69 -1.00 -9.09
C GLN A 75 -1.18 0.39 -9.52
N ASP A 76 -2.08 1.24 -9.98
CA ASP A 76 -1.82 2.65 -10.29
C ASP A 76 -1.46 3.46 -9.03
N ARG A 77 -2.07 3.15 -7.89
CA ARG A 77 -1.72 3.77 -6.60
C ARG A 77 -0.33 3.36 -6.13
N LEU A 78 0.04 2.08 -6.29
CA LEU A 78 1.40 1.60 -6.00
C LEU A 78 2.43 2.24 -6.93
N ALA A 79 2.09 2.42 -8.21
CA ALA A 79 2.94 3.14 -9.16
C ALA A 79 3.13 4.62 -8.78
N ALA A 80 2.04 5.31 -8.39
CA ALA A 80 2.13 6.67 -7.89
C ALA A 80 2.98 6.77 -6.61
N LEU A 81 2.81 5.83 -5.67
CA LEU A 81 3.56 5.78 -4.42
C LEU A 81 5.06 5.61 -4.69
N ALA A 82 5.43 4.64 -5.53
CA ALA A 82 6.82 4.41 -5.90
C ALA A 82 7.42 5.61 -6.66
N ALA A 83 6.66 6.27 -7.53
CA ALA A 83 7.11 7.47 -8.24
C ALA A 83 7.38 8.66 -7.30
N ARG A 84 6.71 8.70 -6.13
CA ARG A 84 6.83 9.79 -5.16
C ARG A 84 8.00 9.61 -4.18
N ILE A 85 8.40 8.37 -3.91
CA ILE A 85 9.52 8.08 -3.00
C ILE A 85 10.84 8.20 -3.77
N PRO A 86 11.79 9.06 -3.34
CA PRO A 86 13.05 9.24 -4.05
C PRO A 86 13.85 7.94 -4.18
N GLY A 87 14.09 7.50 -5.42
CA GLY A 87 14.89 6.32 -5.71
C GLY A 87 14.19 4.99 -5.41
N ALA A 88 12.88 4.98 -5.14
CA ALA A 88 12.15 3.73 -4.96
C ALA A 88 12.13 2.88 -6.24
N ARG A 89 12.17 1.57 -6.06
CA ARG A 89 12.02 0.58 -7.13
C ARG A 89 10.65 -0.08 -7.00
N LEU A 90 9.90 -0.14 -8.09
CA LEU A 90 8.64 -0.89 -8.17
C LEU A 90 8.87 -2.18 -8.96
N VAL A 91 8.45 -3.30 -8.39
CA VAL A 91 8.41 -4.59 -9.09
C VAL A 91 7.01 -5.18 -8.92
N THR A 92 6.46 -5.75 -9.98
CA THR A 92 5.17 -6.43 -9.94
C THR A 92 5.37 -7.93 -10.05
N VAL A 93 4.81 -8.68 -9.11
CA VAL A 93 4.70 -10.15 -9.11
C VAL A 93 3.22 -10.49 -9.23
N ASP A 94 2.84 -11.27 -10.23
CA ASP A 94 1.44 -11.65 -10.45
C ASP A 94 1.00 -12.73 -9.44
N ALA A 95 0.65 -12.26 -8.24
CA ALA A 95 0.46 -13.07 -7.04
C ALA A 95 -0.76 -12.66 -6.19
N GLY A 96 -1.48 -11.61 -6.60
CA GLY A 96 -2.59 -11.05 -5.84
C GLY A 96 -2.11 -10.26 -4.62
N HIS A 97 -2.97 -10.12 -3.61
CA HIS A 97 -2.69 -9.25 -2.45
C HIS A 97 -1.52 -9.76 -1.59
N LEU A 98 -1.48 -11.07 -1.33
CA LEU A 98 -0.55 -11.70 -0.39
C LEU A 98 0.67 -12.25 -1.13
N VAL A 99 1.46 -11.38 -1.78
CA VAL A 99 2.60 -11.77 -2.62
C VAL A 99 3.57 -12.72 -1.91
N HIS A 100 3.86 -12.45 -0.64
CA HIS A 100 4.77 -13.25 0.19
C HIS A 100 4.22 -14.64 0.54
N GLU A 101 2.90 -14.82 0.57
CA GLU A 101 2.26 -16.12 0.80
C GLU A 101 2.10 -16.90 -0.51
N THR A 102 1.64 -16.23 -1.56
CA THR A 102 1.37 -16.86 -2.86
C THR A 102 2.66 -17.21 -3.62
N ARG A 103 3.68 -16.35 -3.54
CA ARG A 103 4.98 -16.49 -4.26
C ARG A 103 6.17 -16.23 -3.33
N PRO A 104 6.35 -17.03 -2.25
CA PRO A 104 7.36 -16.79 -1.22
C PRO A 104 8.79 -16.78 -1.78
N GLU A 105 9.12 -17.67 -2.71
CA GLU A 105 10.47 -17.77 -3.28
C GLU A 105 10.83 -16.52 -4.10
N GLU A 106 9.89 -16.02 -4.90
CA GLU A 106 10.09 -14.83 -5.73
C GLU A 106 10.15 -13.57 -4.85
N PHE A 107 9.29 -13.47 -3.85
CA PHE A 107 9.34 -12.40 -2.85
C PHE A 107 10.72 -12.36 -2.15
N LEU A 108 11.22 -13.49 -1.66
CA LEU A 108 12.53 -13.58 -1.01
C LEU A 108 13.68 -13.28 -1.98
N ALA A 109 13.59 -13.69 -3.24
CA ALA A 109 14.58 -13.37 -4.25
C ALA A 109 14.66 -11.85 -4.50
N LEU A 110 13.51 -11.16 -4.53
CA LEU A 110 13.46 -9.70 -4.66
C LEU A 110 14.08 -8.99 -3.45
N LEU A 111 13.83 -9.47 -2.23
CA LEU A 111 14.47 -8.93 -1.02
C LEU A 111 16.00 -9.08 -1.07
N LYS A 112 16.49 -10.28 -1.38
CA LYS A 112 17.93 -10.55 -1.51
C LYS A 112 18.58 -9.69 -2.59
N ALA A 113 17.94 -9.57 -3.75
CA ALA A 113 18.43 -8.73 -4.85
C ALA A 113 18.42 -7.24 -4.50
N PHE A 114 17.55 -6.82 -3.59
CA PHE A 114 17.52 -5.45 -3.08
C PHE A 114 18.59 -5.19 -2.01
N GLY A 115 19.06 -6.22 -1.33
CA GLY A 115 20.13 -6.16 -0.32
C GLY A 115 19.63 -6.33 1.12
N VAL A 116 18.49 -7.00 1.31
CA VAL A 116 17.94 -7.41 2.61
C VAL A 116 18.16 -8.90 2.83
#